data_AF-A0A9X6U4Y3-F1
#
_entry.id   AF-A0A9X6U4Y3-F1
#
_cell.length_a   1.000
_cell.length_b   1.000
_cell.length_c   1.000
_cell.angle_alpha   90.00
_cell.angle_beta   90.00
_cell.angle_gamma   90.00
#
_symmetry.space_group_name_H-M   'P 1'
#
loop_
_entity.id
_entity.type
_entity.pdbx_description
1 polymer ?
#
loop_
_entity_poly.entity_id
_entity_poly.type
_entity_poly.pdbx_seq_one_letter_code
_entity_poly.pdbx_strand_id
1 'polypeptide(L)'
;MILWGFEKVDGWHFSQKWNYYQKTEGRAVAYVQRYIGFYCLQVYERGQLGVCDIEYRTENFQEAVDKALEFLEVYKDKNKRDMAKDYWSPHNIEGYWQTKF
;
A
#
# COMPACT_ATOMS: atom_id res chain seq x y z
N MET A 1 -3.14 22.48 -0.78
CA MET A 1 -1.77 22.10 -0.41
C MET A 1 -1.89 21.07 0.70
N ILE A 2 -1.52 19.82 0.41
CA ILE A 2 -1.69 18.69 1.34
C ILE A 2 -0.44 18.61 2.23
N LEU A 3 -0.59 18.81 3.54
CA LEU A 3 0.51 18.77 4.50
C LEU A 3 0.66 17.34 5.05
N TRP A 4 1.56 16.59 4.43
CA TRP A 4 1.92 15.22 4.80
C TRP A 4 2.14 15.07 6.31
N GLY A 5 1.45 14.13 6.94
CA GLY A 5 1.63 13.77 8.35
C GLY A 5 0.92 14.69 9.35
N PHE A 6 0.31 15.79 8.89
CA PHE A 6 -0.51 16.68 9.71
C PHE A 6 -2.01 16.48 9.48
N GLU A 7 -2.37 15.87 8.36
CA GLU A 7 -3.77 15.64 7.99
C GLU A 7 -4.31 14.37 8.61
N LYS A 8 -5.51 14.48 9.17
CA LYS A 8 -6.28 13.34 9.65
C LYS A 8 -6.94 12.69 8.44
N VAL A 9 -6.45 11.52 8.05
CA VAL A 9 -7.10 10.67 7.05
C VAL A 9 -8.02 9.69 7.79
N ASP A 10 -9.29 9.64 7.41
CA ASP A 10 -10.30 8.98 8.23
C ASP A 10 -10.08 7.46 8.38
N GLY A 11 -10.03 7.01 9.63
CA GLY A 11 -9.69 5.64 9.99
C GLY A 11 -8.28 5.19 9.60
N TRP A 12 -7.34 6.10 9.38
CA TRP A 12 -5.91 5.82 9.22
C TRP A 12 -5.12 6.27 10.46
N HIS A 13 -4.07 5.52 10.78
CA HIS A 13 -3.09 5.90 11.80
C HIS A 13 -1.83 6.44 11.13
N PHE A 14 -1.39 7.64 11.49
CA PHE A 14 -0.10 8.17 11.03
C PHE A 14 1.00 7.85 12.03
N SER A 15 2.04 7.14 11.59
CA SER A 15 3.24 6.91 12.39
C SER A 15 4.25 8.03 12.12
N GLN A 16 4.40 8.96 13.07
CA GLN A 16 5.41 10.02 12.96
C GLN A 16 6.83 9.47 12.93
N LYS A 17 7.11 8.41 13.71
CA LYS A 17 8.45 7.80 13.81
C LYS A 17 8.92 7.21 12.47
N TRP A 18 8.01 6.58 11.73
CA TRP A 18 8.31 5.86 10.50
C TRP A 18 7.78 6.54 9.24
N ASN A 19 7.13 7.69 9.41
CA ASN A 19 6.66 8.58 8.37
C ASN A 19 5.74 7.90 7.33
N TYR A 20 4.71 7.19 7.81
CA TYR A 20 3.69 6.55 6.97
C TYR A 20 2.30 6.64 7.55
N TYR A 21 1.29 6.61 6.69
CA TYR A 21 -0.10 6.31 7.06
C TYR A 21 -0.31 4.80 6.99
N GLN A 22 -0.99 4.22 7.99
CA GLN A 22 -1.41 2.81 7.98
C GLN A 22 -2.91 2.66 8.20
N LYS A 23 -3.48 1.66 7.53
CA LYS A 23 -4.84 1.18 7.78
C LYS A 23 -4.89 -0.32 7.61
N THR A 24 -5.74 -0.98 8.39
CA THR A 24 -5.88 -2.43 8.41
C THR A 24 -7.34 -2.77 8.16
N GLU A 25 -7.57 -3.79 7.33
CA GLU A 25 -8.88 -4.37 7.06
C GLU A 25 -8.71 -5.89 6.95
N GLY A 26 -9.40 -6.66 7.81
CA GLY A 26 -9.22 -8.12 7.88
C GLY A 26 -7.76 -8.55 8.06
N ARG A 27 -7.27 -9.31 7.08
CA ARG A 27 -5.89 -9.80 6.93
C ARG A 27 -4.98 -8.89 6.14
N ALA A 28 -5.46 -7.77 5.62
CA ALA A 28 -4.63 -6.83 4.86
C ALA A 28 -4.23 -5.62 5.73
N VAL A 29 -2.98 -5.18 5.59
CA VAL A 29 -2.52 -3.88 6.11
C VAL A 29 -1.91 -3.08 4.97
N ALA A 30 -2.40 -1.86 4.79
CA ALA A 30 -1.90 -0.92 3.81
C ALA A 30 -1.05 0.15 4.49
N TYR A 31 0.05 0.50 3.83
CA TYR A 31 0.94 1.59 4.20
C TYR A 31 1.04 2.56 3.02
N VAL A 32 0.81 3.84 3.28
CA VAL A 32 1.11 4.92 2.32
C VAL A 32 2.31 5.69 2.85
N GLN A 33 3.36 5.74 2.05
CA GLN A 33 4.64 6.39 2.34
C GLN A 33 4.94 7.47 1.30
N ARG A 34 5.57 8.56 1.73
CA ARG A 34 6.03 9.61 0.83
C ARG A 34 7.51 9.42 0.51
N TYR A 35 7.82 9.30 -0.78
CA TYR A 35 9.17 9.34 -1.33
C TYR A 35 9.40 10.64 -2.11
N ILE A 36 10.65 10.89 -2.50
CA ILE A 36 10.96 12.02 -3.38
C ILE A 36 10.30 11.76 -4.74
N GLY A 37 9.34 12.60 -5.11
CA GLY A 37 8.65 12.56 -6.39
C GLY A 37 7.39 11.69 -6.46
N PHE A 38 7.10 10.83 -5.48
CA PHE A 38 5.90 9.99 -5.49
C PHE A 38 5.48 9.50 -4.10
N TYR A 39 4.24 9.02 -4.00
CA TYR A 39 3.71 8.25 -2.88
C TYR A 39 3.71 6.77 -3.25
N CYS A 40 4.17 5.94 -2.32
CA CYS A 40 4.18 4.50 -2.44
C CYS A 40 3.11 3.93 -1.52
N LEU A 41 2.16 3.19 -2.11
CA LEU A 41 1.23 2.33 -1.41
C LEU A 41 1.81 0.91 -1.41
N GLN A 42 1.93 0.33 -0.24
CA GLN A 42 2.29 -1.07 -0.07
C GLN A 42 1.23 -1.78 0.77
N VAL A 43 0.86 -3.00 0.37
CA VAL A 43 -0.07 -3.84 1.13
C VAL A 43 0.61 -5.16 1.50
N TYR A 44 0.34 -5.61 2.72
CA TYR A 44 0.92 -6.80 3.33
C TYR A 44 -0.15 -7.68 3.97
N GLU A 45 0.15 -8.97 4.12
CA GLU A 45 -0.57 -9.81 5.07
C GLU A 45 -0.30 -9.35 6.51
N ARG A 46 -1.38 -9.08 7.25
CA ARG A 46 -1.35 -8.59 8.63
C ARG A 46 -0.57 -9.54 9.53
N GLY A 47 0.32 -8.97 10.32
CA GLY A 47 1.15 -9.72 11.28
C GLY A 47 2.40 -10.35 10.66
N GLN A 48 2.59 -10.22 9.34
CA GLN A 48 3.84 -10.58 8.68
C GLN A 48 4.68 -9.34 8.41
N LEU A 49 5.96 -9.43 8.74
CA LEU A 49 6.98 -8.43 8.38
C LEU A 49 7.86 -9.06 7.30
N GLY A 50 8.14 -8.33 6.23
CA GLY A 50 8.96 -8.87 5.14
C GLY A 50 8.86 -8.04 3.86
N VAL A 51 9.08 -8.70 2.72
CA VAL A 51 8.93 -8.09 1.39
C VAL A 51 7.46 -7.81 1.11
N CYS A 52 7.17 -6.65 0.50
CA CYS A 52 5.81 -6.23 0.24
C CYS A 52 5.09 -7.16 -0.74
N ASP A 53 3.80 -7.39 -0.47
CA ASP A 53 3.02 -8.34 -1.25
C ASP A 53 2.40 -7.68 -2.48
N ILE A 54 2.00 -6.41 -2.34
CA ILE A 54 1.43 -5.56 -3.38
C ILE A 54 2.06 -4.17 -3.30
N GLU A 55 2.37 -3.58 -4.44
CA GLU A 55 2.89 -2.21 -4.51
C GLU A 55 2.22 -1.40 -5.61
N TYR A 56 1.94 -0.14 -5.30
CA TYR A 56 1.43 0.85 -6.24
C TYR A 56 2.10 2.20 -5.98
N ARG A 57 2.42 2.97 -7.04
CA ARG A 57 3.07 4.28 -6.94
C ARG A 57 2.32 5.31 -7.76
N THR A 58 2.14 6.50 -7.19
CA THR A 58 1.54 7.67 -7.86
C THR A 58 2.14 8.96 -7.32
N GLU A 59 2.12 10.05 -8.09
CA GLU A 59 2.51 11.39 -7.62
C GLU A 59 1.42 12.07 -6.78
N ASN A 60 0.19 11.52 -6.77
CA ASN A 60 -0.96 12.10 -6.08
C ASN A 60 -1.28 11.36 -4.77
N PHE A 61 -1.27 12.09 -3.65
CA PHE A 61 -1.55 11.50 -2.34
C PHE A 61 -2.96 10.93 -2.23
N GLN A 62 -3.98 11.66 -2.72
CA GLN A 62 -5.38 11.22 -2.62
C GLN A 62 -5.59 9.94 -3.42
N GLU A 63 -4.98 9.84 -4.61
CA GLU A 63 -5.01 8.62 -5.41
C GLU A 63 -4.36 7.45 -4.67
N ALA A 64 -3.24 7.66 -3.98
CA ALA A 64 -2.62 6.62 -3.16
C ALA A 64 -3.55 6.13 -2.03
N VAL A 65 -4.28 7.04 -1.39
CA VAL A 65 -5.24 6.72 -0.32
C VAL A 65 -6.45 5.97 -0.89
N ASP A 66 -7.03 6.45 -1.97
CA ASP A 66 -8.19 5.82 -2.62
C ASP A 66 -7.85 4.41 -3.11
N LYS A 67 -6.67 4.26 -3.74
CA LYS A 67 -6.17 2.95 -4.19
C LYS A 67 -5.90 2.01 -3.03
N ALA A 68 -5.49 2.54 -1.87
CA ALA A 68 -5.29 1.72 -0.69
C ALA A 68 -6.60 1.19 -0.11
N LEU A 69 -7.66 1.98 -0.13
CA LEU A 69 -8.99 1.51 0.30
C LEU A 69 -9.52 0.41 -0.62
N GLU A 70 -9.34 0.58 -1.94
CA GLU A 70 -9.63 -0.48 -2.93
C GLU A 70 -8.85 -1.75 -2.62
N PHE A 71 -7.53 -1.64 -2.44
CA PHE A 71 -6.67 -2.80 -2.19
C PHE A 71 -6.98 -3.48 -0.85
N LEU A 72 -7.28 -2.71 0.20
CA LEU A 72 -7.71 -3.27 1.48
C LEU A 72 -8.96 -4.13 1.30
N GLU A 73 -9.97 -3.65 0.57
CA GLU A 73 -11.19 -4.42 0.30
C GLU A 73 -10.90 -5.67 -0.55
N VAL A 74 -10.04 -5.57 -1.57
CA VAL A 74 -9.66 -6.69 -2.45
C VAL A 74 -8.85 -7.77 -1.72
N TYR A 75 -8.01 -7.38 -0.77
CA TYR A 75 -7.04 -8.27 -0.13
C TYR A 75 -7.38 -8.67 1.32
N LYS A 76 -8.44 -8.13 1.92
CA LYS A 76 -8.80 -8.39 3.34
C LYS A 76 -8.92 -9.86 3.73
N ASP A 77 -9.23 -10.75 2.78
CA ASP A 77 -9.36 -12.19 3.02
C ASP A 77 -8.21 -13.03 2.43
N LYS A 78 -7.26 -12.40 1.73
CA LYS A 78 -6.16 -13.07 1.03
C LYS A 78 -4.93 -13.22 1.92
N ASN A 79 -4.16 -14.29 1.68
CA ASN A 79 -2.84 -14.47 2.27
C ASN A 79 -1.74 -14.01 1.29
N LYS A 80 -0.49 -13.95 1.76
CA LYS A 80 0.69 -13.57 0.96
C LYS A 80 0.83 -14.35 -0.36
N ARG A 81 0.54 -15.66 -0.36
CA ARG A 81 0.69 -16.50 -1.58
C ARG A 81 -0.34 -16.17 -2.64
N ASP A 82 -1.54 -15.75 -2.23
CA ASP A 82 -2.58 -15.32 -3.15
C ASP A 82 -2.28 -13.92 -3.70
N MET A 83 -1.79 -13.01 -2.85
CA MET A 83 -1.35 -11.68 -3.26
C MET A 83 -0.16 -11.72 -4.22
N ALA A 84 0.79 -12.65 -4.03
CA ALA A 84 1.98 -12.77 -4.87
C ALA A 84 1.71 -13.05 -6.36
N LYS A 85 0.50 -13.51 -6.71
CA LYS A 85 0.07 -13.79 -8.09
C LYS A 85 -0.60 -12.59 -8.75
N ASP A 86 -0.86 -11.52 -8.00
CA ASP A 86 -1.58 -10.35 -8.49
C ASP A 86 -0.73 -9.55 -9.48
N TYR A 87 -1.38 -8.80 -10.36
CA TYR A 87 -0.73 -7.91 -11.31
C TYR A 87 0.14 -6.84 -10.64
N TRP A 88 -0.30 -6.31 -9.49
CA TRP A 88 0.42 -5.30 -8.72
C TRP A 88 1.47 -5.87 -7.78
N SER A 89 1.61 -7.20 -7.72
CA SER A 89 2.62 -7.82 -6.89
C SER A 89 4.00 -7.66 -7.53
N PRO A 90 5.02 -7.19 -6.79
CA PRO A 90 6.40 -7.21 -7.27
C PRO A 90 6.94 -8.65 -7.45
N HIS A 91 6.24 -9.64 -6.89
CA HIS A 91 6.60 -11.06 -7.00
C HIS A 91 6.03 -11.76 -8.24
N ASN A 92 5.13 -11.12 -8.97
CA ASN A 92 4.56 -11.67 -10.19
C ASN A 92 5.43 -11.33 -11.40
N ILE A 93 6.04 -12.34 -12.02
CA ILE A 93 6.91 -12.21 -13.20
C ILE A 93 6.20 -11.67 -14.44
N GLU A 94 4.88 -11.83 -14.52
CA GLU A 94 4.03 -11.29 -15.59
C GLU A 94 3.34 -9.97 -15.15
N GLY A 95 3.63 -9.50 -13.94
CA GLY A 95 3.00 -8.35 -13.32
C GLY A 95 3.58 -7.00 -13.76
N TYR A 96 2.95 -5.94 -13.30
CA TYR A 96 3.31 -4.56 -13.62
C TYR A 96 4.79 -4.27 -13.40
N TRP A 97 5.32 -4.63 -12.23
CA TRP A 97 6.69 -4.28 -11.83
C TRP A 97 7.79 -5.00 -12.61
N GLN A 98 7.45 -6.11 -13.27
CA GLN A 98 8.39 -6.91 -14.06
C GLN A 98 8.26 -6.63 -15.56
N THR A 99 7.19 -5.95 -15.98
CA THR A 99 6.90 -5.62 -17.38
C THR A 99 7.03 -4.13 -17.68
N LYS A 100 7.07 -3.28 -16.64
CA LYS A 100 7.33 -1.85 -16.73
C LYS A 100 8.82 -1.60 -17.01
N PHE A 101 9.19 -1.75 -18.29
CA PHE A 101 10.46 -1.34 -18.87
C PHE A 101 10.22 -0.40 -20.04
#